data_AF-A0A7S2PES6-F1
#
_entry.id   AF-A0A7S2PES6-F1
#
_cell.length_a   1.000
_cell.length_b   1.000
_cell.length_c   1.000
_cell.angle_alpha   90.00
_cell.angle_beta   90.00
_cell.angle_gamma   90.00
#
_symmetry.space_group_name_H-M   'P 1'
#
loop_
_entity.id
_entity.type
_entity.pdbx_description
1 polymer ?
#
loop_
_entity_poly.entity_id
_entity_poly.type
_entity_poly.pdbx_seq_one_letter_code
_entity_poly.pdbx_strand_id
1 'polypeptide(L)'
;AHWLPPAATQQPALASGELPGAVAYGTARGLADLLVRVESGKVLRAETVREMKRSRRPPGARAPTLLADFDHFAGREWGLGVEVLAGCGAGGGASGWGHTATGGSFALLLGGPRPVAVAFLLNRTDGWKQGISNDVLKAVTEFADGK
;
A
#
# COMPACT_ATOMS: atom_id res chain seq x y z
N ALA A 1 11.50 0.83 -21.52
CA ALA A 1 10.17 0.23 -21.81
C ALA A 1 9.36 0.29 -20.53
N HIS A 2 8.15 0.85 -20.58
CA HIS A 2 7.29 1.10 -19.41
C HIS A 2 6.45 -0.12 -19.01
N TRP A 3 6.54 -1.21 -19.75
CA TRP A 3 5.83 -2.45 -19.49
C TRP A 3 6.79 -3.44 -18.86
N LEU A 4 6.29 -4.20 -17.87
CA LEU A 4 7.02 -5.37 -17.39
C LEU A 4 7.21 -6.33 -18.57
N PRO A 5 8.46 -6.65 -18.96
CA PRO A 5 8.67 -7.61 -20.03
C PRO A 5 8.15 -8.98 -19.55
N PRO A 6 7.39 -9.73 -20.37
CA PRO A 6 6.88 -11.05 -19.97
C PRO A 6 7.97 -12.02 -19.50
N ALA A 7 9.20 -11.87 -20.02
CA ALA A 7 10.35 -12.65 -19.59
C ALA A 7 10.85 -12.32 -18.16
N ALA A 8 10.50 -11.16 -17.60
CA ALA A 8 10.87 -10.81 -16.23
C ALA A 8 10.28 -11.83 -15.23
N THR A 9 9.04 -12.25 -15.39
CA THR A 9 8.41 -13.25 -14.49
C THR A 9 8.98 -14.66 -14.65
N GLN A 10 9.83 -14.90 -15.66
CA GLN A 10 10.48 -16.19 -15.91
C GLN A 10 11.89 -16.29 -15.30
N GLN A 11 12.39 -15.24 -14.64
CA GLN A 11 13.66 -15.35 -13.92
C GLN A 11 13.52 -16.35 -12.76
N PRO A 12 14.51 -17.23 -12.50
CA PRO A 12 14.40 -18.29 -11.51
C PRO A 12 13.94 -17.83 -10.13
N ALA A 13 14.48 -16.70 -9.62
CA ALA A 13 14.11 -16.14 -8.33
C ALA A 13 12.67 -15.57 -8.27
N LEU A 14 12.12 -15.17 -9.43
CA LEU A 14 10.75 -14.69 -9.56
C LEU A 14 9.78 -15.87 -9.75
N ALA A 15 10.20 -16.88 -10.52
CA ALA A 15 9.46 -18.11 -10.78
C ALA A 15 9.38 -19.04 -9.56
N SER A 16 10.41 -19.06 -8.70
CA SER A 16 10.43 -19.84 -7.46
C SER A 16 9.58 -19.23 -6.34
N GLY A 17 9.17 -17.96 -6.47
CA GLY A 17 8.37 -17.26 -5.45
C GLY A 17 9.15 -16.93 -4.17
N GLU A 18 10.48 -16.98 -4.20
CA GLU A 18 11.36 -16.84 -3.03
C GLU A 18 11.54 -15.38 -2.56
N LEU A 19 10.88 -14.42 -3.21
CA LEU A 19 10.99 -12.99 -2.94
C LEU A 19 9.63 -12.40 -2.51
N PRO A 20 9.09 -12.77 -1.32
CA PRO A 20 7.76 -12.35 -0.88
C PRO A 20 7.60 -10.83 -0.72
N GLY A 21 8.71 -10.09 -0.57
CA GLY A 21 8.70 -8.62 -0.52
C GLY A 21 8.66 -7.92 -1.88
N ALA A 22 8.80 -8.66 -2.98
CA ALA A 22 8.86 -8.11 -4.34
C ALA A 22 7.96 -8.85 -5.34
N VAL A 23 7.52 -10.07 -5.02
CA VAL A 23 6.82 -10.96 -5.94
C VAL A 23 5.61 -11.56 -5.26
N ALA A 24 4.44 -11.13 -5.71
CA ALA A 24 3.18 -11.73 -5.34
C ALA A 24 2.22 -11.62 -6.53
N TYR A 25 1.48 -12.70 -6.77
CA TYR A 25 0.46 -12.76 -7.81
C TYR A 25 -0.91 -12.74 -7.16
N GLY A 26 -1.79 -11.87 -7.65
CA GLY A 26 -3.14 -11.73 -7.13
C GLY A 26 -4.00 -10.89 -8.06
N THR A 27 -5.29 -10.85 -7.75
CA THR A 27 -6.23 -9.95 -8.43
C THR A 27 -6.53 -8.76 -7.53
N ALA A 28 -6.87 -7.62 -8.13
CA ALA A 28 -7.28 -6.43 -7.38
C ALA A 28 -8.46 -6.75 -6.43
N ARG A 29 -9.48 -7.46 -6.93
CA ARG A 29 -10.61 -7.90 -6.11
C ARG A 29 -10.16 -8.77 -4.93
N GLY A 30 -9.32 -9.77 -5.17
CA GLY A 30 -8.85 -10.66 -4.11
C GLY A 30 -8.06 -9.94 -3.02
N LEU A 31 -7.23 -8.96 -3.39
CA LEU A 31 -6.48 -8.15 -2.42
C LEU A 31 -7.40 -7.22 -1.62
N ALA A 32 -8.35 -6.55 -2.27
CA ALA A 32 -9.31 -5.70 -1.57
C ALA A 32 -10.17 -6.51 -0.59
N ASP A 33 -10.66 -7.68 -1.01
CA ASP A 33 -11.41 -8.60 -0.15
C ASP A 33 -10.56 -9.09 1.03
N LEU A 34 -9.27 -9.37 0.82
CA LEU A 34 -8.35 -9.76 1.88
C LEU A 34 -8.19 -8.66 2.92
N LEU A 35 -8.00 -7.40 2.50
CA LEU A 35 -7.89 -6.26 3.42
C LEU A 35 -9.14 -6.14 4.30
N VAL A 36 -10.33 -6.28 3.72
CA VAL A 36 -11.60 -6.28 4.49
C VAL A 36 -11.64 -7.41 5.51
N ARG A 37 -11.25 -8.63 5.12
CA ARG A 37 -11.24 -9.79 6.03
C ARG A 37 -10.20 -9.67 7.15
N VAL A 38 -9.07 -9.05 6.87
CA VAL A 38 -8.05 -8.73 7.90
C VAL A 38 -8.62 -7.71 8.87
N GLU A 39 -9.12 -6.57 8.39
CA GLU A 39 -9.68 -5.51 9.25
C GLU A 39 -10.87 -6.00 10.08
N SER A 40 -11.71 -6.88 9.52
CA SER A 40 -12.86 -7.45 10.24
C SER A 40 -12.49 -8.55 11.24
N GLY A 41 -11.20 -8.85 11.44
CA GLY A 41 -10.75 -9.87 12.38
C GLY A 41 -10.90 -11.33 11.91
N LYS A 42 -11.23 -11.57 10.63
CA LYS A 42 -11.47 -12.93 10.11
C LYS A 42 -10.18 -13.68 9.77
N VAL A 43 -9.09 -12.95 9.54
CA VAL A 43 -7.77 -13.52 9.21
C VAL A 43 -6.79 -13.38 10.38
N LEU A 44 -6.74 -12.19 10.98
CA LEU A 44 -5.92 -11.88 12.16
C LEU A 44 -6.83 -11.40 13.29
N ARG A 45 -6.42 -11.61 14.54
CA ARG A 45 -7.17 -11.07 15.69
C ARG A 45 -7.16 -9.54 15.66
N ALA A 46 -8.22 -8.91 16.16
CA ALA A 46 -8.34 -7.45 16.17
C ALA A 46 -7.17 -6.76 16.91
N GLU A 47 -6.65 -7.38 17.98
CA GLU A 47 -5.47 -6.92 18.72
C GLU A 47 -4.24 -6.90 17.82
N THR A 48 -4.04 -7.97 17.05
CA THR A 48 -2.92 -8.09 16.10
C THR A 48 -3.02 -7.03 15.01
N VAL A 49 -4.22 -6.79 14.47
CA VAL A 49 -4.44 -5.74 13.46
C VAL A 49 -4.17 -4.35 14.03
N ARG A 50 -4.59 -4.07 15.26
CA ARG A 50 -4.27 -2.81 15.95
C ARG A 50 -2.76 -2.62 16.13
N GLU A 51 -2.06 -3.66 16.58
CA GLU A 51 -0.61 -3.61 16.79
C GLU A 51 0.16 -3.50 15.45
N MET A 52 -0.33 -4.16 14.39
CA MET A 52 0.23 -4.05 13.04
C MET A 52 0.18 -2.62 12.52
N LYS A 53 -0.91 -1.89 12.77
CA LYS A 53 -1.14 -0.50 12.31
C LYS A 53 -0.44 0.56 13.17
N ARG A 54 0.15 0.17 14.30
CA ARG A 54 0.86 1.11 15.17
C ARG A 54 2.17 1.53 14.53
N SER A 55 2.38 2.84 14.46
CA SER A 55 3.65 3.46 14.04
C SER A 55 4.84 2.83 14.77
N ARG A 56 5.86 2.45 13.99
CA ARG A 56 7.16 1.94 14.45
C ARG A 56 8.28 2.96 14.33
N ARG A 57 7.96 4.17 13.86
CA ARG A 57 8.94 5.25 13.79
C ARG A 57 9.41 5.63 15.19
N PRO A 58 10.73 5.56 15.47
CA PRO A 58 11.26 6.03 16.73
C PRO A 58 11.01 7.55 16.91
N PRO A 59 10.73 8.02 18.13
CA PRO A 59 10.62 9.45 18.41
C PRO A 59 11.89 10.20 17.94
N GLY A 60 11.71 11.29 17.21
CA GLY A 60 12.82 12.09 16.68
C GLY A 60 13.55 11.49 15.47
N ALA A 61 13.12 10.33 14.96
CA ALA A 61 13.73 9.74 13.77
C ALA A 61 13.55 10.65 12.54
N ARG A 62 14.65 10.93 11.85
CA ARG A 62 14.65 11.61 10.55
C ARG A 62 14.30 10.62 9.44
N ALA A 63 13.69 11.12 8.36
CA ALA A 63 13.46 10.28 7.19
C ALA A 63 14.81 9.80 6.62
N PRO A 64 14.94 8.52 6.27
CA PRO A 64 16.16 8.02 5.63
C PRO A 64 16.30 8.64 4.23
N THR A 65 17.55 8.82 3.79
CA THR A 65 17.83 9.10 2.38
C THR A 65 17.59 7.83 1.59
N LEU A 66 16.65 7.87 0.64
CA LEU A 66 16.34 6.75 -0.24
C LEU A 66 16.93 6.99 -1.63
N LEU A 67 17.09 5.91 -2.40
CA LEU A 67 17.40 6.02 -3.82
C LEU A 67 16.21 6.64 -4.57
N ALA A 68 16.47 7.30 -5.70
CA ALA A 68 15.46 8.05 -6.46
C ALA A 68 14.20 7.23 -6.82
N ASP A 69 14.36 5.92 -7.05
CA ASP A 69 13.26 5.00 -7.36
C ASP A 69 12.33 4.72 -6.16
N PHE A 70 12.80 5.02 -4.95
CA PHE A 70 12.11 4.82 -3.68
C PHE A 70 11.72 6.13 -3.00
N ASP A 71 11.95 7.29 -3.62
CA ASP A 71 11.60 8.62 -3.08
C ASP A 71 10.14 8.71 -2.62
N HIS A 72 9.23 7.98 -3.26
CA HIS A 72 7.81 7.94 -2.89
C HIS A 72 7.57 7.50 -1.43
N PHE A 73 8.48 6.68 -0.89
CA PHE A 73 8.41 6.18 0.48
C PHE A 73 9.08 7.10 1.49
N ALA A 74 9.78 8.15 1.04
CA ALA A 74 10.46 9.07 1.93
C ALA A 74 9.44 9.77 2.84
N GLY A 75 9.66 9.67 4.15
CA GLY A 75 8.78 10.29 5.16
C GLY A 75 7.44 9.59 5.38
N ARG A 76 7.18 8.44 4.73
CA ARG A 76 6.01 7.60 5.03
C ARG A 76 6.11 7.01 6.44
N GLU A 77 4.95 6.78 7.04
CA GLU A 77 4.84 6.15 8.36
C GLU A 77 4.62 4.65 8.19
N TRP A 78 5.27 3.85 9.04
CA TRP A 78 5.29 2.40 8.89
C TRP A 78 4.89 1.68 10.17
N GLY A 79 3.98 0.73 10.03
CA GLY A 79 3.63 -0.25 11.03
C GLY A 79 4.47 -1.53 10.91
N LEU A 80 3.93 -2.66 11.34
CA LEU A 80 4.55 -3.97 11.08
C LEU A 80 4.13 -4.46 9.69
N GLY A 81 4.96 -4.22 8.68
CA GLY A 81 4.73 -4.69 7.31
C GLY A 81 3.66 -3.92 6.52
N VAL A 82 3.19 -2.78 7.04
CA VAL A 82 2.18 -1.94 6.39
C VAL A 82 2.59 -0.47 6.44
N GLU A 83 2.27 0.25 5.36
CA GLU A 83 2.23 1.71 5.36
C GLU A 83 1.01 2.17 6.17
N VAL A 84 1.23 3.19 6.99
CA VAL A 84 0.20 3.84 7.79
C VAL A 84 -0.04 5.23 7.19
N LEU A 85 -1.28 5.52 6.84
CA LEU A 85 -1.68 6.78 6.23
C LEU A 85 -2.20 7.74 7.30
N ALA A 86 -1.78 9.01 7.20
CA ALA A 86 -2.09 10.04 8.20
C ALA A 86 -3.61 10.20 8.42
N GLY A 87 -3.99 10.39 9.68
CA GLY A 87 -5.35 10.20 10.23
C GLY A 87 -5.36 9.16 11.36
N CYS A 88 -4.38 8.25 11.38
CA CYS A 88 -4.08 7.39 12.53
C CYS A 88 -3.30 8.17 13.61
N GLY A 89 -3.95 9.17 14.21
CA GLY A 89 -3.38 10.01 15.28
C GLY A 89 -3.89 11.45 15.22
N ALA A 90 -4.85 11.78 16.09
CA ALA A 90 -5.21 13.12 16.55
C ALA A 90 -5.56 14.24 15.51
N GLY A 91 -5.96 13.94 14.26
CA GLY A 91 -6.28 15.01 13.29
C GLY A 91 -7.04 14.61 12.03
N GLY A 92 -8.35 14.38 12.16
CA GLY A 92 -9.40 14.82 11.22
C GLY A 92 -9.47 14.38 9.74
N GLY A 93 -8.51 13.67 9.15
CA GLY A 93 -8.58 13.16 7.77
C GLY A 93 -8.89 11.65 7.67
N ALA A 94 -9.21 11.13 6.47
CA ALA A 94 -9.31 9.69 6.22
C ALA A 94 -8.01 8.96 6.62
N SER A 95 -8.06 8.29 7.76
CA SER A 95 -7.01 7.41 8.27
C SER A 95 -6.99 6.10 7.51
N GLY A 96 -5.84 5.50 7.23
CA GLY A 96 -5.81 4.23 6.50
C GLY A 96 -4.52 3.44 6.67
N TRP A 97 -4.49 2.24 6.10
CA TRP A 97 -3.31 1.38 6.11
C TRP A 97 -3.28 0.49 4.87
N GLY A 98 -2.10 -0.02 4.52
CA GLY A 98 -1.92 -0.95 3.41
C GLY A 98 -0.50 -0.93 2.89
N HIS A 99 -0.31 -0.97 1.58
CA HIS A 99 1.01 -0.85 0.96
C HIS A 99 0.92 -0.27 -0.45
N THR A 100 1.89 0.58 -0.80
CA THR A 100 2.12 1.10 -2.14
C THR A 100 3.36 0.43 -2.75
N ALA A 101 3.38 0.21 -4.07
CA ALA A 101 4.52 -0.38 -4.75
C ALA A 101 5.23 0.69 -5.60
N THR A 102 6.55 0.57 -5.78
CA THR A 102 7.35 1.50 -6.61
C THR A 102 6.77 1.69 -8.00
N GLY A 103 6.23 0.62 -8.60
CA GLY A 103 5.60 0.62 -9.92
C GLY A 103 4.26 1.35 -10.02
N GLY A 104 3.70 1.86 -8.91
CA GLY A 104 2.45 2.61 -8.88
C GLY A 104 1.21 1.77 -8.52
N SER A 105 1.35 0.46 -8.35
CA SER A 105 0.30 -0.37 -7.76
C SER A 105 0.13 -0.06 -6.27
N PHE A 106 -1.05 -0.30 -5.71
CA PHE A 106 -1.29 -0.18 -4.28
C PHE A 106 -2.47 -1.04 -3.83
N ALA A 107 -2.48 -1.41 -2.55
CA ALA A 107 -3.61 -2.02 -1.88
C ALA A 107 -3.78 -1.37 -0.52
N LEU A 108 -4.90 -0.69 -0.30
CA LEU A 108 -5.13 0.19 0.84
C LEU A 108 -6.53 -0.02 1.41
N LEU A 109 -6.65 0.10 2.73
CA LEU A 109 -7.90 0.30 3.42
C LEU A 109 -7.92 1.74 3.93
N LEU A 110 -8.84 2.53 3.40
CA LEU A 110 -9.06 3.91 3.78
C LEU A 110 -10.29 3.98 4.68
N GLY A 111 -10.15 4.61 5.84
CA GLY A 111 -11.24 5.02 6.71
C GLY A 111 -11.80 6.37 6.29
N GLY A 112 -12.61 6.98 7.17
CA GLY A 112 -13.37 8.20 6.86
C GLY A 112 -14.88 7.94 6.93
N PRO A 113 -15.72 8.91 6.52
CA PRO A 113 -17.17 8.74 6.49
C PRO A 113 -17.65 7.60 5.59
N ARG A 114 -16.87 7.25 4.54
CA ARG A 114 -17.15 6.14 3.63
C ARG A 114 -15.96 5.19 3.54
N PRO A 115 -15.72 4.32 4.55
CA PRO A 115 -14.58 3.43 4.54
C PRO A 115 -14.56 2.53 3.29
N VAL A 116 -13.39 2.38 2.68
CA VAL A 116 -13.22 1.63 1.43
C VAL A 116 -11.91 0.84 1.43
N ALA A 117 -11.99 -0.42 1.01
CA ALA A 117 -10.82 -1.20 0.65
C ALA A 117 -10.64 -1.14 -0.86
N VAL A 118 -9.43 -0.76 -1.30
CA VAL A 118 -9.07 -0.61 -2.70
C VAL A 118 -7.81 -1.40 -3.00
N ALA A 119 -7.76 -2.02 -4.17
CA ALA A 119 -6.52 -2.47 -4.76
C ALA A 119 -6.47 -2.03 -6.21
N PHE A 120 -5.34 -1.47 -6.60
CA PHE A 120 -5.04 -0.98 -7.93
C PHE A 120 -3.75 -1.64 -8.38
N LEU A 121 -3.84 -2.48 -9.42
CA LEU A 121 -2.73 -3.26 -9.93
C LEU A 121 -2.41 -2.85 -11.36
N LEU A 122 -1.15 -2.48 -11.59
CA LEU A 122 -0.65 -2.06 -12.90
C LEU A 122 0.33 -3.09 -13.47
N ASN A 123 0.19 -3.34 -14.77
CA ASN A 123 1.20 -4.04 -15.58
C ASN A 123 2.19 -3.06 -16.25
N ARG A 124 1.97 -1.76 -16.06
CA ARG A 124 2.79 -0.65 -16.57
C ARG A 124 3.48 0.03 -15.38
N THR A 125 4.79 0.21 -15.46
CA THR A 125 5.65 0.68 -14.37
C THR A 125 6.14 2.12 -14.62
N ASP A 126 5.23 3.04 -14.95
CA ASP A 126 5.58 4.47 -15.02
C ASP A 126 5.84 5.09 -13.64
N GLY A 127 5.55 4.30 -12.59
CA GLY A 127 5.70 4.70 -11.20
C GLY A 127 4.79 5.86 -10.82
N TRP A 128 5.12 6.46 -9.69
CA TRP A 128 4.33 7.53 -9.07
C TRP A 128 4.52 8.91 -9.70
N LYS A 129 5.57 9.13 -10.50
CA LYS A 129 5.86 10.45 -11.09
C LYS A 129 5.12 10.67 -12.42
N GLN A 130 4.85 9.60 -13.17
CA GLN A 130 4.31 9.67 -14.54
C GLN A 130 3.06 8.78 -14.76
N GLY A 131 2.66 8.00 -13.75
CA GLY A 131 1.50 7.11 -13.82
C GLY A 131 0.19 7.73 -13.31
N ILE A 132 -0.94 7.14 -13.73
CA ILE A 132 -2.30 7.47 -13.28
C ILE A 132 -2.54 7.14 -11.78
N SER A 133 -1.57 6.49 -11.12
CA SER A 133 -1.67 6.06 -9.72
C SER A 133 -2.03 7.19 -8.76
N ASN A 134 -1.49 8.40 -8.96
CA ASN A 134 -1.85 9.55 -8.13
C ASN A 134 -3.30 9.97 -8.31
N ASP A 135 -3.80 9.97 -9.55
CA ASP A 135 -5.18 10.37 -9.87
C ASP A 135 -6.17 9.37 -9.27
N VAL A 136 -5.88 8.06 -9.40
CA VAL A 136 -6.70 7.01 -8.79
C VAL A 136 -6.65 7.09 -7.27
N LEU A 137 -5.46 7.24 -6.67
CA LEU A 137 -5.31 7.37 -5.23
C LEU A 137 -6.07 8.59 -4.70
N LYS A 138 -5.99 9.73 -5.40
CA LYS A 138 -6.73 10.94 -5.07
C LYS A 138 -8.24 10.70 -5.12
N ALA A 139 -8.76 10.16 -6.22
CA ALA A 139 -10.19 9.91 -6.37
C ALA A 139 -10.74 8.96 -5.29
N VAL A 140 -9.98 7.92 -4.93
CA VAL A 140 -10.40 6.96 -3.90
C VAL A 140 -10.32 7.56 -2.50
N THR A 141 -9.34 8.43 -2.24
CA THR A 141 -9.26 9.19 -0.98
C THR A 141 -10.42 10.18 -0.85
N GLU A 142 -10.74 10.92 -1.92
CA GLU A 142 -11.89 11.84 -1.95
C GLU A 142 -13.21 11.10 -1.70
N PHE A 143 -13.39 9.93 -2.34
CA PHE A 143 -14.53 9.07 -2.07
C PHE A 143 -14.61 8.65 -0.59
N ALA A 144 -13.49 8.24 0.00
CA ALA A 144 -13.43 7.80 1.40
C ALA A 144 -13.78 8.92 2.39
N ASP A 145 -13.37 10.15 2.06
CA ASP A 145 -13.71 11.39 2.75
C ASP A 145 -15.18 11.83 2.55
N GLY A 146 -15.92 11.19 1.64
CA GLY A 146 -17.31 11.53 1.33
C GLY A 146 -17.49 12.72 0.38
N LYS A 147 -16.48 13.04 -0.42
CA LYS A 147 -16.51 14.07 -1.46
C LYS A 147 -16.88 13.49 -2.82
#